data_AF-A0A9I9CMR9-F1
#
_entry.id   AF-A0A9I9CMR9-F1
#
_cell.length_a   1.000
_cell.length_b   1.000
_cell.length_c   1.000
_cell.angle_alpha   90.00
_cell.angle_beta   90.00
_cell.angle_gamma   90.00
#
_symmetry.space_group_name_H-M   'P 1'
#
loop_
_entity.id
_entity.type
_entity.pdbx_description
1 polymer ?
#
loop_
_entity_poly.entity_id
_entity_poly.type
_entity_poly.pdbx_seq_one_letter_code
_entity_poly.pdbx_strand_id
1 'polypeptide(L)'
;MVIIRDEVYDVTPFMEDHPGGDEVLLSATGKDATNDFEDVGHSDSAREMMDKYYIGEIDPSTVPLKKIYIPSQQTQHNPDKTPEFVIKILQFLVPMLILGLAFAVRHYTKNE
;
A
#
# COMPACT_ATOMS: atom_id res chain seq x y z
N MET A 1 -13.10 5.63 -3.88
CA MET A 1 -14.00 5.56 -2.71
C MET A 1 -14.11 4.12 -2.26
N VAL A 2 -14.03 3.89 -0.96
CA VAL A 2 -14.15 2.57 -0.32
C VAL A 2 -15.17 2.68 0.81
N ILE A 3 -15.89 1.59 1.08
CA ILE A 3 -16.92 1.52 2.11
C ILE A 3 -16.42 0.60 3.22
N ILE A 4 -16.41 1.09 4.46
CA ILE A 4 -16.03 0.32 5.65
C ILE A 4 -17.06 0.62 6.73
N ARG A 5 -17.74 -0.41 7.26
CA ARG A 5 -18.79 -0.30 8.28
C ARG A 5 -19.88 0.72 7.93
N ASP A 6 -20.35 0.68 6.68
CA ASP A 6 -21.37 1.58 6.11
C ASP A 6 -20.94 3.07 6.02
N GLU A 7 -19.70 3.38 6.37
CA GLU A 7 -19.07 4.70 6.17
C GLU A 7 -18.29 4.70 4.86
N VAL A 8 -18.26 5.86 4.20
CA VAL A 8 -17.65 6.06 2.88
C VAL A 8 -16.39 6.91 3.03
N TYR A 9 -15.31 6.43 2.43
CA TYR A 9 -13.99 7.05 2.50
C TYR A 9 -13.45 7.37 1.11
N ASP A 10 -12.99 8.61 0.90
CA ASP A 10 -12.19 8.98 -0.27
C ASP A 10 -10.69 8.76 -0.02
N VAL A 11 -10.25 7.55 -0.35
CA VAL A 11 -8.85 7.13 -0.23
C VAL A 11 -7.98 7.51 -1.43
N THR A 12 -8.50 8.27 -2.41
CA THR A 12 -7.72 8.73 -3.58
C THR A 12 -6.40 9.42 -3.20
N PRO A 13 -6.36 10.34 -2.23
CA PRO A 13 -5.09 10.95 -1.79
C PRO A 13 -4.19 10.01 -0.96
N PHE A 14 -4.65 8.81 -0.60
CA PHE A 14 -3.90 7.83 0.19
C PHE A 14 -3.35 6.66 -0.62
N MET A 15 -3.64 6.59 -1.93
CA MET A 15 -3.33 5.43 -2.77
C MET A 15 -1.85 5.04 -2.72
N GLU A 16 -0.93 6.01 -2.88
CA GLU A 16 0.52 5.78 -2.87
C GLU A 16 1.12 5.62 -1.47
N ASP A 17 0.41 6.12 -0.44
CA ASP A 17 0.86 6.10 0.95
C ASP A 17 0.39 4.85 1.71
N HIS A 18 -0.49 4.04 1.10
CA HIS A 18 -1.03 2.85 1.71
C HIS A 18 0.04 1.75 1.87
N PRO A 19 0.37 1.30 3.09
CA PRO A 19 1.43 0.30 3.31
C PRO A 19 1.15 -1.06 2.65
N GLY A 20 -0.12 -1.39 2.39
CA GLY A 20 -0.54 -2.60 1.67
C GLY A 20 -0.48 -2.49 0.13
N GLY A 21 -0.08 -1.33 -0.40
CA GLY A 21 -0.09 -1.02 -1.82
C GLY A 21 -1.41 -0.45 -2.33
N ASP A 22 -1.38 0.21 -3.48
CA ASP A 22 -2.55 0.83 -4.14
C ASP A 22 -3.48 -0.21 -4.77
N GLU A 23 -2.94 -1.32 -5.26
CA GLU A 23 -3.67 -2.41 -5.92
C GLU A 23 -4.83 -2.96 -5.06
N VAL A 24 -4.63 -3.08 -3.74
CA VAL A 24 -5.69 -3.57 -2.84
C VAL A 24 -6.81 -2.55 -2.67
N LEU A 25 -6.49 -1.24 -2.62
CA LEU A 25 -7.50 -0.17 -2.58
C LEU A 25 -8.26 -0.06 -3.90
N LEU A 26 -7.58 -0.27 -5.04
CA LEU A 26 -8.21 -0.33 -6.36
C LEU A 26 -9.22 -1.49 -6.43
N SER A 27 -8.86 -2.67 -5.95
CA SER A 27 -9.75 -3.85 -5.96
C SER A 27 -11.02 -3.67 -5.10
N ALA A 28 -10.88 -2.88 -4.03
CA ALA A 28 -11.93 -2.52 -3.07
C ALA A 28 -12.78 -1.32 -3.52
N THR A 29 -12.38 -0.63 -4.60
CA THR A 29 -13.06 0.59 -5.04
C THR A 29 -14.52 0.34 -5.38
N GLY A 30 -15.41 1.15 -4.80
CA GLY A 30 -16.86 1.08 -5.00
C GLY A 30 -17.55 -0.12 -4.35
N LYS A 31 -16.87 -0.85 -3.45
CA LYS A 31 -17.40 -2.00 -2.73
C LYS A 31 -17.35 -1.79 -1.22
N ASP A 32 -18.16 -2.56 -0.51
CA ASP A 32 -18.03 -2.78 0.94
C ASP A 32 -16.81 -3.67 1.19
N ALA A 33 -15.74 -3.05 1.66
CA ALA A 33 -14.46 -3.66 1.98
C ALA A 33 -14.30 -3.87 3.49
N THR A 34 -15.40 -3.86 4.27
CA THR A 34 -15.35 -4.02 5.73
C THR A 34 -14.61 -5.29 6.13
N ASN A 35 -14.96 -6.42 5.51
CA ASN A 35 -14.32 -7.69 5.84
C ASN A 35 -12.85 -7.72 5.38
N ASP A 36 -12.55 -7.20 4.18
CA ASP A 36 -11.16 -7.10 3.69
C ASP A 36 -10.29 -6.27 4.67
N PHE A 37 -10.86 -5.19 5.23
CA PHE A 37 -10.16 -4.32 6.19
C PHE A 37 -9.95 -5.00 7.56
N GLU A 38 -10.95 -5.70 8.08
CA GLU A 38 -10.88 -6.39 9.38
C GLU A 38 -10.04 -7.67 9.31
N ASP A 39 -10.11 -8.43 8.22
CA ASP A 39 -9.34 -9.67 8.00
C ASP A 39 -7.83 -9.41 7.98
N VAL A 40 -7.40 -8.23 7.50
CA VAL A 40 -6.00 -7.79 7.52
C VAL A 40 -5.52 -7.44 8.93
N GLY A 41 -6.42 -7.03 9.83
CA GLY A 41 -6.05 -6.67 11.19
C GLY A 41 -5.22 -5.38 11.28
N HIS A 42 -5.70 -4.30 10.63
CA HIS A 42 -5.09 -2.97 10.75
C HIS A 42 -4.89 -2.55 12.22
N SER A 43 -3.99 -1.60 12.51
CA SER A 43 -3.80 -1.08 13.88
C SER A 43 -4.88 -0.07 14.28
N ASP A 44 -4.95 0.27 15.57
CA ASP A 44 -5.84 1.34 16.05
C ASP A 44 -5.48 2.70 15.45
N SER A 45 -4.18 3.00 15.34
CA SER A 45 -3.70 4.23 14.68
C SER A 45 -4.09 4.27 13.19
N ALA A 46 -4.11 3.12 12.50
CA ALA A 46 -4.59 3.07 11.12
C ALA A 46 -6.11 3.34 11.03
N ARG A 47 -6.90 2.90 12.02
CA ARG A 47 -8.33 3.22 12.11
C ARG A 47 -8.54 4.71 12.34
N GLU A 48 -7.80 5.32 13.27
CA GLU A 48 -7.86 6.77 13.52
C GLU A 48 -7.46 7.58 12.27
N MET A 49 -6.54 7.08 11.46
CA MET A 49 -6.14 7.75 10.21
C MET A 49 -7.29 7.80 9.19
N MET A 50 -8.24 6.86 9.23
CA MET A 50 -9.36 6.82 8.29
C MET A 50 -10.25 8.06 8.38
N ASP A 51 -10.35 8.68 9.56
CA ASP A 51 -11.16 9.88 9.80
C ASP A 51 -10.81 11.02 8.83
N LYS A 52 -9.53 11.11 8.42
CA LYS A 52 -9.06 12.11 7.45
C LYS A 52 -9.69 11.96 6.06
N TYR A 53 -10.10 10.74 5.72
CA TYR A 53 -10.61 10.37 4.40
C TYR A 53 -12.12 10.16 4.40
N TYR A 54 -12.79 10.30 5.55
CA TYR A 54 -14.24 10.15 5.67
C TYR A 54 -14.97 11.23 4.86
N ILE A 55 -15.96 10.81 4.07
CA ILE A 55 -16.79 11.71 3.25
C ILE A 55 -18.30 11.56 3.48
N GLY A 56 -18.74 10.58 4.28
CA GLY A 56 -20.14 10.39 4.63
C GLY A 56 -20.52 8.94 4.94
N GLU A 57 -21.81 8.67 4.99
CA GLU A 57 -22.39 7.35 5.25
C GLU A 57 -23.28 6.91 4.09
N ILE A 58 -23.48 5.59 3.97
CA ILE A 58 -24.41 5.03 2.98
C ILE A 58 -25.84 5.14 3.47
N ASP A 59 -26.75 5.47 2.54
CA ASP A 59 -28.19 5.36 2.78
C ASP A 59 -28.61 3.88 2.83
N PRO A 60 -29.03 3.35 3.99
CA PRO A 60 -29.38 1.93 4.15
C PRO A 60 -30.59 1.52 3.30
N SER A 61 -31.42 2.47 2.84
CA SER A 61 -32.54 2.17 1.94
C SER A 61 -32.08 1.80 0.52
N THR A 62 -30.84 2.13 0.17
CA THR A 62 -30.26 1.88 -1.16
C THR A 62 -29.47 0.57 -1.23
N VAL A 63 -29.23 -0.08 -0.08
CA VAL A 63 -28.41 -1.30 0.02
C VAL A 63 -29.29 -2.55 0.06
N PRO A 64 -28.99 -3.58 -0.75
CA PRO A 64 -29.70 -4.86 -0.65
C PRO A 64 -29.51 -5.50 0.72
N LEU A 65 -30.59 -5.97 1.36
CA LEU A 65 -30.57 -6.57 2.71
C LEU A 65 -29.66 -7.81 2.87
N LYS A 66 -29.17 -8.40 1.77
CA LYS A 66 -28.29 -9.57 1.80
C LYS A 66 -26.89 -9.21 1.34
N LYS A 67 -26.03 -8.83 2.28
CA LYS A 67 -24.58 -8.72 2.05
C LYS A 67 -24.00 -10.13 1.93
N ILE A 68 -23.74 -10.60 0.71
CA ILE A 68 -22.94 -11.81 0.49
C ILE A 68 -21.48 -11.35 0.38
N TYR A 69 -20.69 -11.62 1.41
CA TYR A 69 -19.24 -11.46 1.31
C TYR A 69 -18.68 -12.57 0.43
N ILE A 70 -18.00 -12.15 -0.63
CA ILE A 70 -17.15 -13.01 -1.44
C ILE A 70 -15.74 -12.50 -1.17
N PRO A 71 -14.88 -13.27 -0.49
CA PRO A 71 -13.51 -12.85 -0.23
C PRO A 71 -12.85 -12.41 -1.53
N SER A 72 -12.30 -11.20 -1.52
CA SER A 72 -11.40 -10.76 -2.57
C SER A 72 -10.23 -11.76 -2.59
N GLN A 73 -10.06 -12.49 -3.70
CA GLN A 73 -8.79 -13.17 -3.93
C GLN A 73 -7.76 -12.04 -4.07
N GLN A 74 -7.08 -11.71 -2.96
CA GLN A 74 -5.91 -10.85 -2.99
C GLN A 74 -5.07 -11.32 -4.17
N THR A 75 -4.95 -10.45 -5.18
CA THR A 75 -4.22 -10.77 -6.40
C THR A 75 -2.85 -11.26 -5.96
N GLN A 76 -2.62 -12.56 -6.18
CA GLN A 76 -1.30 -13.15 -6.06
C GLN A 76 -0.36 -12.20 -6.78
N HIS A 77 0.56 -11.60 -6.02
CA HIS A 77 1.61 -10.72 -6.50
C HIS A 77 2.17 -11.30 -7.80
N ASN A 78 1.84 -10.70 -8.94
CA ASN A 78 2.37 -11.11 -10.23
C ASN A 78 3.84 -10.66 -10.24
N PRO A 79 4.83 -11.57 -10.24
CA PRO A 79 6.23 -11.24 -9.95
C PRO A 79 6.95 -10.55 -11.12
N ASP A 80 6.23 -10.17 -12.17
CA ASP A 80 6.82 -9.53 -13.36
C ASP A 80 7.12 -8.03 -13.17
N LYS A 81 6.78 -7.46 -12.01
CA LYS A 81 7.30 -6.16 -11.59
C LYS A 81 8.46 -6.42 -10.63
N THR A 82 9.69 -6.07 -11.02
CA THR A 82 10.82 -6.02 -10.09
C THR A 82 10.37 -5.33 -8.80
N PRO A 83 10.47 -5.96 -7.62
CA PRO A 83 9.94 -5.38 -6.39
C PRO A 83 10.55 -4.00 -6.20
N GLU A 84 9.73 -2.97 -5.93
CA GLU A 84 10.25 -1.62 -5.68
C GLU A 84 11.32 -1.60 -4.58
N PHE A 85 11.24 -2.55 -3.64
CA PHE A 85 12.27 -2.84 -2.66
C PHE A 85 13.66 -3.13 -3.27
N VAL A 86 13.74 -3.91 -4.35
CA VAL A 86 14.99 -4.21 -5.06
C VAL A 86 15.53 -2.96 -5.76
N ILE A 87 14.65 -2.16 -6.36
CA ILE A 87 15.02 -0.88 -6.99
C ILE A 87 15.63 0.06 -5.94
N LYS A 88 15.00 0.18 -4.76
CA LYS A 88 15.51 0.98 -3.64
C LYS A 88 16.86 0.46 -3.14
N ILE A 89 17.04 -0.85 -2.97
CA ILE A 89 18.32 -1.43 -2.56
C ILE A 89 19.43 -1.11 -3.57
N LEU A 90 19.18 -1.31 -4.86
CA LEU A 90 20.17 -1.03 -5.90
C LEU A 90 20.55 0.45 -5.95
N GLN A 91 19.58 1.34 -5.75
CA GLN A 91 19.81 2.79 -5.73
C GLN A 91 20.74 3.24 -4.59
N PHE A 92 20.73 2.56 -3.44
CA PHE A 92 21.66 2.86 -2.34
C PHE A 92 22.99 2.07 -2.44
N LEU A 93 22.96 0.82 -2.91
CA LEU A 93 24.15 -0.02 -3.00
C LEU A 93 25.11 0.42 -4.10
N VAL A 94 24.61 0.81 -5.28
CA VAL A 94 25.47 1.17 -6.42
C VAL A 94 26.36 2.38 -6.11
N PRO A 95 25.85 3.52 -5.58
CA PRO A 95 26.70 4.63 -5.18
C PRO A 95 27.70 4.27 -4.07
N MET A 96 27.31 3.43 -3.10
CA MET A 96 28.21 2.96 -2.03
C MET A 96 29.35 2.10 -2.58
N LEU A 97 29.07 1.23 -3.55
CA LEU A 97 30.07 0.37 -4.17
C LEU A 97 31.05 1.20 -5.02
N ILE A 98 30.53 2.15 -5.80
CA ILE A 98 31.34 3.11 -6.57
C ILE A 98 32.24 3.93 -5.63
N LEU A 99 31.69 4.44 -4.52
CA LEU A 99 32.45 5.22 -3.55
C LEU A 99 33.54 4.37 -2.87
N GLY A 100 33.23 3.12 -2.50
CA GLY A 100 34.19 2.19 -1.92
C GLY A 100 35.34 1.84 -2.89
N LEU A 101 35.02 1.57 -4.15
CA LEU A 101 36.03 1.32 -5.19
C LEU A 101 36.91 2.55 -5.43
N ALA A 102 36.31 3.74 -5.54
CA ALA A 102 37.06 4.99 -5.70
C ALA A 102 38.02 5.23 -4.52
N PHE A 103 37.59 4.96 -3.29
CA PHE A 103 38.43 5.07 -2.10
C PHE A 103 39.59 4.06 -2.11
N ALA A 104 39.32 2.80 -2.48
CA ALA A 104 40.34 1.75 -2.55
C ALA A 104 41.40 2.04 -3.61
N VAL A 105 41.00 2.43 -4.82
CA VAL A 105 41.91 2.83 -5.90
C VAL A 105 42.74 4.03 -5.48
N ARG A 106 42.11 5.07 -4.92
CA ARG A 106 42.82 6.25 -4.42
C ARG A 106 43.82 5.89 -3.32
N HIS A 107 43.48 4.99 -2.41
CA HIS A 107 44.38 4.57 -1.34
C HIS A 107 45.56 3.76 -1.88
N TYR A 108 45.34 2.91 -2.89
CA TYR A 108 46.41 2.09 -3.48
C TYR A 108 47.37 2.92 -4.34
N THR A 109 46.85 3.84 -5.16
CA THR A 109 47.68 4.72 -6.02
C THR A 109 48.40 5.83 -5.25
N LYS A 110 47.97 6.15 -4.02
CA LYS A 110 48.66 7.13 -3.16
C LYS A 110 49.84 6.53 -2.37
N ASN A 111 50.05 5.22 -2.48
CA ASN A 111 51.12 4.50 -1.78
C ASN A 111 52.37 4.26 -2.67
N GLU A 112 52.43 4.88 -3.86
CA GLU A 112 53.66 5.05 -4.67
C GLU A 112 54.24 6.47 -4.52
#